data_AF-A0A834DNY9-F1
#
_entry.id   AF-A0A834DNY9-F1
#
_cell.length_a   1.000
_cell.length_b   1.000
_cell.length_c   1.000
_cell.angle_alpha   90.00
_cell.angle_beta   90.00
_cell.angle_gamma   90.00
#
_symmetry.space_group_name_H-M   'P 1'
#
loop_
_entity.id
_entity.type
_entity.pdbx_description
1 polymer ?
#
loop_
_entity_poly.entity_id
_entity_poly.type
_entity_poly.pdbx_seq_one_letter_code
_entity_poly.pdbx_strand_id
1 'polypeptide(L)'
;MNNRQHVDQRRQGLEDFLRKVLHNALLLSDSRLHLFLQSHLNAEDIEACVSGQTKYSVEEAIHKFALMNRRFPEEEEEGKKENDIDYDSESSSSGFGHSSDDSSSRGCKMSTAPQEP
;
A
#
# COMPACT_ATOMS: atom_id res chain seq x y z
N MET A 1 21.64 -33.35 -16.70
CA MET A 1 22.43 -32.13 -16.98
C MET A 1 21.45 -30.97 -17.13
N ASN A 2 21.41 -30.04 -16.17
CA ASN A 2 20.51 -28.90 -16.24
C ASN A 2 21.01 -27.93 -17.31
N ASN A 3 20.17 -27.65 -18.31
CA ASN A 3 20.52 -26.79 -19.43
C ASN A 3 20.39 -25.31 -19.04
N ARG A 4 21.36 -24.83 -18.25
CA ARG A 4 21.41 -23.44 -17.76
C ARG A 4 21.34 -22.43 -18.91
N GLN A 5 22.03 -22.70 -20.01
CA GLN A 5 22.01 -21.85 -21.20
C GLN A 5 20.60 -21.70 -21.79
N HIS A 6 19.82 -22.78 -21.90
CA HIS A 6 18.45 -22.70 -22.39
C HIS A 6 17.54 -21.91 -21.43
N VAL A 7 17.72 -22.07 -20.11
CA VAL A 7 16.96 -21.31 -19.12
C VAL A 7 17.29 -19.82 -19.21
N ASP A 8 18.57 -19.47 -19.32
CA ASP A 8 19.01 -18.07 -19.42
C ASP A 8 18.55 -17.41 -20.73
N GLN A 9 18.65 -18.11 -21.86
CA GLN A 9 18.12 -17.64 -23.14
C GLN A 9 16.61 -17.42 -23.09
N ARG A 10 15.86 -18.35 -22.47
CA ARG A 10 14.42 -18.22 -22.29
C ARG A 10 14.08 -17.01 -21.41
N ARG A 11 14.78 -16.82 -20.29
CA ARG A 11 14.59 -15.68 -19.39
C ARG A 11 14.83 -14.36 -20.13
N GLN A 12 15.91 -14.26 -20.90
CA GLN A 12 16.23 -13.05 -21.66
C GLN A 12 15.17 -12.74 -22.72
N GLY A 13 14.71 -13.76 -23.46
CA GLY A 13 13.64 -13.59 -24.45
C GLY A 13 12.32 -13.13 -23.83
N LEU A 14 11.95 -13.67 -22.67
CA LEU A 14 10.75 -13.24 -21.93
C LEU A 14 10.88 -11.80 -21.42
N GLU A 15 12.06 -11.41 -20.93
CA GLU A 15 12.33 -10.05 -20.49
C GLU A 15 12.20 -9.05 -21.65
N ASP A 16 12.82 -9.35 -22.79
CA ASP A 16 12.76 -8.49 -23.98
C ASP A 16 11.34 -8.43 -24.57
N PHE A 17 10.58 -9.53 -24.51
CA PHE A 17 9.17 -9.56 -24.88
C PHE A 17 8.36 -8.59 -24.02
N LEU A 18 8.45 -8.71 -22.68
CA LEU A 18 7.72 -7.83 -21.77
C LEU A 18 8.14 -6.37 -21.94
N ARG A 19 9.44 -6.08 -22.12
CA ARG A 19 9.93 -4.71 -22.36
C ARG A 19 9.28 -4.07 -23.59
N LYS A 20 9.11 -4.83 -24.67
CA LYS A 20 8.45 -4.35 -25.90
C LYS A 20 6.95 -4.16 -25.70
N VAL A 21 6.29 -5.12 -25.04
CA VAL A 21 4.84 -5.06 -24.76
C VAL A 21 4.51 -3.83 -23.91
N LEU A 22 5.28 -3.59 -22.84
CA LEU A 22 5.09 -2.46 -21.92
C LEU A 22 5.41 -1.09 -22.54
N HIS A 23 6.02 -1.04 -23.74
CA HIS A 23 6.24 0.21 -24.47
C HIS A 23 5.03 0.64 -25.31
N ASN A 24 4.03 -0.23 -25.48
CA ASN A 24 2.85 0.04 -26.30
C ASN A 24 1.63 0.35 -25.42
N ALA A 25 1.15 1.60 -25.46
CA ALA A 25 0.01 2.06 -24.68
C ALA A 25 -1.28 1.27 -24.94
N LEU A 26 -1.49 0.76 -26.16
CA LEU A 26 -2.66 -0.06 -26.46
C LEU A 26 -2.60 -1.40 -25.71
N LEU A 27 -1.43 -2.02 -25.63
CA LEU A 27 -1.26 -3.26 -24.87
C LEU A 27 -1.33 -3.01 -23.36
N LEU A 28 -0.86 -1.84 -22.90
CA LEU A 28 -1.02 -1.42 -21.51
C LEU A 28 -2.49 -1.18 -21.12
N SER A 29 -3.39 -0.94 -22.06
CA SER A 29 -4.81 -0.81 -21.74
C SER A 29 -5.52 -2.15 -21.48
N ASP A 30 -4.86 -3.27 -21.75
CA ASP A 30 -5.42 -4.60 -21.53
C ASP A 30 -5.29 -5.03 -20.06
N SER A 31 -6.42 -5.18 -19.38
CA SER A 31 -6.46 -5.64 -17.99
C SER A 31 -5.90 -7.04 -17.80
N ARG A 32 -5.90 -7.90 -18.83
CA ARG A 32 -5.25 -9.23 -18.78
C ARG A 32 -3.75 -9.11 -18.54
N LEU A 33 -3.10 -8.15 -19.19
CA LEU A 33 -1.66 -7.90 -19.02
C LEU A 33 -1.35 -7.51 -17.57
N HIS A 34 -2.18 -6.62 -16.99
CA HIS A 34 -2.05 -6.22 -15.60
C HIS A 34 -2.22 -7.40 -14.64
N LEU A 35 -3.26 -8.21 -14.81
CA LEU A 35 -3.49 -9.38 -13.96
C LEU A 35 -2.37 -10.41 -14.08
N PHE A 36 -1.85 -10.65 -15.29
CA PHE A 36 -0.74 -11.57 -15.52
C PHE A 36 0.54 -11.12 -14.80
N LEU A 37 0.83 -9.82 -14.75
CA LEU A 37 2.05 -9.28 -14.15
C LEU A 37 1.93 -8.98 -12.64
N GLN A 38 0.72 -8.66 -12.16
CA GLN A 38 0.50 -8.05 -10.85
C GLN A 38 -0.48 -8.84 -9.96
N SER A 39 -0.84 -10.06 -10.33
CA SER A 39 -1.67 -10.95 -9.50
C SER A 39 -1.12 -12.38 -9.50
N HIS A 40 -1.78 -13.27 -8.76
CA HIS A 40 -1.51 -14.71 -8.76
C HIS A 40 -2.56 -15.51 -9.53
N LEU A 41 -3.44 -14.84 -10.29
CA LEU A 41 -4.48 -15.51 -11.05
C LEU A 41 -3.88 -16.36 -12.17
N ASN A 42 -4.44 -17.56 -12.37
CA ASN A 42 -4.12 -18.36 -13.55
C ASN A 42 -4.86 -17.81 -14.79
N ALA A 43 -4.57 -18.36 -15.97
CA ALA A 43 -5.15 -17.89 -17.22
C ALA A 43 -6.70 -17.95 -17.25
N GLU A 44 -7.31 -18.99 -16.67
CA GLU A 44 -8.76 -19.13 -16.63
C GLU A 44 -9.41 -18.07 -15.73
N ASP A 45 -8.83 -17.84 -14.54
CA ASP A 45 -9.31 -16.82 -13.60
C ASP A 45 -9.11 -15.40 -14.15
N ILE A 46 -8.04 -15.15 -14.91
CA ILE A 46 -7.84 -13.88 -15.61
C ILE A 46 -8.98 -13.65 -16.60
N GLU A 47 -9.32 -14.63 -17.44
CA GLU A 47 -10.40 -14.50 -18.43
C GLU A 47 -11.76 -14.30 -17.75
N ALA A 48 -12.03 -15.03 -16.67
CA ALA A 48 -13.25 -14.84 -15.88
C ALA A 48 -13.31 -13.41 -15.30
N CYS A 49 -12.19 -12.90 -14.77
CA CYS A 49 -12.13 -11.58 -14.13
C CYS A 49 -12.40 -10.45 -15.13
N VAL A 50 -11.70 -10.45 -16.26
CA VAL A 50 -11.86 -9.41 -17.30
C VAL A 50 -13.20 -9.52 -18.03
N SER A 51 -13.86 -10.68 -17.97
CA SER A 51 -15.22 -10.89 -18.50
C SER A 51 -16.32 -10.54 -17.49
N GLY A 52 -15.96 -10.08 -16.28
CA GLY A 52 -16.91 -9.72 -15.22
C GLY A 52 -17.61 -10.94 -14.59
N GLN A 53 -17.02 -12.13 -14.67
CA GLN A 53 -17.56 -13.38 -14.13
C GLN A 53 -17.05 -13.71 -12.72
N THR A 54 -16.12 -12.93 -12.19
CA THR A 54 -15.62 -13.03 -10.82
C THR A 54 -16.41 -12.13 -9.87
N LYS A 55 -16.31 -12.41 -8.57
CA LYS A 55 -16.88 -11.55 -7.52
C LYS A 55 -16.02 -10.33 -7.18
N TYR A 56 -14.80 -10.29 -7.69
CA TYR A 56 -13.81 -9.26 -7.44
C TYR A 56 -13.42 -8.56 -8.76
N SER A 57 -13.03 -7.29 -8.67
CA SER A 57 -12.52 -6.51 -9.80
C SER A 57 -11.05 -6.80 -10.09
N VAL A 58 -10.57 -6.25 -11.21
CA VAL A 58 -9.15 -6.30 -11.59
C VAL A 58 -8.28 -5.66 -10.51
N GLU A 59 -8.68 -4.47 -10.05
CA GLU A 59 -7.97 -3.70 -9.03
C GLU A 59 -7.94 -4.43 -7.68
N GLU A 60 -9.07 -5.03 -7.29
CA GLU A 60 -9.16 -5.81 -6.04
C GLU A 60 -8.24 -7.03 -6.07
N ALA A 61 -8.15 -7.73 -7.21
CA ALA A 61 -7.25 -8.87 -7.38
C ALA A 61 -5.77 -8.46 -7.25
N ILE A 62 -5.39 -7.34 -7.87
CA ILE A 62 -4.03 -6.79 -7.80
C ILE A 62 -3.71 -6.33 -6.37
N HIS A 63 -4.64 -5.59 -5.75
CA HIS A 63 -4.46 -5.07 -4.39
C HIS A 63 -4.30 -6.21 -3.39
N LYS A 64 -5.19 -7.21 -3.43
CA LYS A 64 -5.12 -8.39 -2.58
C LYS A 64 -3.81 -9.13 -2.73
N PHE A 65 -3.32 -9.31 -3.96
CA PHE A 65 -2.01 -9.95 -4.18
C PHE A 65 -0.86 -9.12 -3.62
N ALA A 66 -0.89 -7.79 -3.79
CA ALA A 66 0.11 -6.91 -3.21
C ALA A 66 0.15 -7.03 -1.68
N LEU A 67 -1.01 -7.12 -1.01
CA LEU A 67 -1.07 -7.33 0.44
C LEU A 67 -0.51 -8.70 0.85
N MET A 68 -0.85 -9.76 0.13
CA MET A 68 -0.36 -11.12 0.41
C MET A 68 1.15 -11.27 0.16
N ASN A 69 1.69 -10.57 -0.84
CA ASN A 69 3.08 -10.66 -1.27
C ASN A 69 3.97 -9.56 -0.65
N ARG A 70 3.40 -8.70 0.20
CA ARG A 70 4.17 -7.71 0.97
C ARG A 70 5.03 -8.44 1.99
N ARG A 71 6.31 -8.09 1.99
CA ARG A 71 7.32 -8.64 2.92
C ARG A 71 7.16 -8.10 4.35
N PHE A 72 6.38 -7.04 4.53
CA PHE A 72 6.14 -6.38 5.82
C PHE A 72 4.64 -6.18 6.07
N PRO A 73 4.13 -6.40 7.29
CA PRO A 73 2.71 -6.24 7.62
C PRO A 73 2.21 -4.81 7.38
N GLU A 74 0.89 -4.66 7.21
CA GLU A 74 0.23 -3.35 7.24
C GLU A 74 0.50 -2.69 8.60
N GLU A 75 0.96 -1.44 8.57
CA GLU A 75 0.86 -0.58 9.75
C GLU A 75 -0.63 -0.35 9.97
N GLU A 76 -1.18 -0.87 11.07
CA GLU A 76 -2.54 -0.57 11.49
C GLU A 76 -2.65 0.96 11.58
N GLU A 77 -3.44 1.57 10.67
CA GLU A 77 -3.81 2.96 10.82
C GLU A 77 -4.72 3.03 12.06
N GLU A 78 -4.13 3.30 13.23
CA GLU A 78 -4.86 3.67 14.44
C GLU A 78 -5.61 4.98 14.16
N GLY A 79 -6.84 4.84 13.66
CA GLY A 79 -7.64 5.97 13.23
C GLY A 79 -9.13 5.70 13.29
N LYS A 80 -9.72 6.11 14.42
CA LYS A 80 -11.15 6.27 14.73
C LYS A 80 -11.87 5.04 15.28
N LYS A 81 -11.57 4.74 16.55
CA LYS A 81 -12.66 4.43 17.48
C LYS A 81 -13.24 5.75 17.98
N GLU A 82 -14.29 6.21 17.31
CA GLU A 82 -15.30 7.06 17.93
C GLU A 82 -15.89 6.27 19.11
N ASN A 83 -15.37 6.52 20.32
CA ASN A 83 -16.08 6.13 21.52
C ASN A 83 -16.74 7.38 22.04
N ASP A 84 -18.06 7.31 22.07
CA ASP A 84 -18.96 8.32 22.60
C ASP A 84 -18.48 8.88 23.93
N ILE A 85 -18.63 10.19 24.03
CA ILE A 85 -18.43 10.99 25.21
C ILE A 85 -19.52 10.59 26.19
N ASP A 86 -19.18 9.94 27.30
CA ASP A 86 -20.06 9.94 28.47
C ASP A 86 -19.34 10.64 29.62
N TYR A 87 -19.84 11.84 29.88
CA TYR A 87 -19.36 12.77 30.88
C TYR A 87 -20.11 12.42 32.17
N ASP A 88 -19.53 11.59 33.03
CA ASP A 88 -20.02 11.43 34.39
C ASP A 88 -18.94 11.70 35.43
N SER A 89 -19.32 12.56 36.36
CA SER A 89 -18.48 13.22 37.35
C SER A 89 -18.59 12.47 38.67
N GLU A 90 -17.50 12.00 39.26
CA GLU A 90 -17.37 12.10 40.72
C GLU A 90 -15.95 11.93 41.27
N SER A 91 -15.75 12.68 42.35
CA SER A 91 -14.50 13.00 43.02
C SER A 91 -13.92 11.82 43.80
N SER A 92 -12.59 11.80 43.96
CA SER A 92 -11.95 11.21 45.14
C SER A 92 -10.66 11.93 45.49
N SER A 93 -10.61 12.42 46.73
CA SER A 93 -9.52 13.20 47.29
C SER A 93 -8.50 12.30 48.01
N SER A 94 -7.23 12.64 47.85
CA SER A 94 -6.08 12.42 48.75
C SER A 94 -4.82 12.66 47.91
N GLY A 95 -3.74 13.29 48.35
CA GLY A 95 -3.34 13.81 49.65
C GLY A 95 -1.83 14.00 49.55
N PHE A 96 -1.36 15.21 49.87
CA PHE A 96 0.03 15.57 50.23
C PHE A 96 1.16 15.37 49.21
N GLY A 97 1.93 16.44 48.97
CA GLY A 97 3.31 16.32 48.49
C GLY A 97 3.82 17.55 47.77
N HIS A 98 4.45 18.45 48.51
CA HIS A 98 5.16 19.64 48.04
C HIS A 98 6.28 19.29 47.04
N SER A 99 6.53 20.13 46.04
CA SER A 99 7.87 20.65 45.70
C SER A 99 7.78 21.63 44.53
N SER A 100 8.48 22.75 44.69
CA SER A 100 8.44 23.98 43.88
C SER A 100 9.26 23.92 42.59
N ASP A 101 8.93 24.88 41.70
CA ASP A 101 9.73 25.56 40.66
C ASP A 101 10.35 24.66 39.54
N ASP A 102 10.50 25.06 38.28
CA ASP A 102 10.86 26.35 37.70
C ASP A 102 10.63 26.35 36.17
N SER A 103 10.46 27.56 35.62
CA SER A 103 10.72 27.99 34.23
C SER A 103 9.81 27.57 33.07
N SER A 104 8.96 28.54 32.72
CA SER A 104 8.32 28.74 31.43
C SER A 104 9.30 29.40 30.45
N SER A 105 9.45 28.87 29.23
CA SER A 105 9.80 29.73 28.09
C SER A 105 9.37 29.13 26.74
N ARG A 106 8.55 29.93 26.08
CA ARG A 106 7.85 29.76 24.80
C ARG A 106 8.82 29.80 23.61
N GLY A 107 8.40 29.24 22.47
CA GLY A 107 9.01 29.60 21.19
C GLY A 107 8.56 28.82 19.96
N CYS A 108 7.30 28.91 19.54
CA CYS A 108 6.90 28.57 18.17
C CYS A 108 7.40 29.65 17.21
N LYS A 109 8.12 29.28 16.14
CA LYS A 109 8.28 30.12 14.95
C LYS A 109 8.20 29.30 13.66
N MET A 110 7.09 29.50 12.97
CA MET A 110 6.86 29.26 11.54
C MET A 110 7.66 30.31 10.73
N SER A 111 8.26 29.93 9.61
CA SER A 111 8.73 30.87 8.57
C SER A 111 8.65 30.17 7.21
N THR A 112 7.57 30.35 6.45
CA THR A 112 7.37 31.30 5.31
C THR A 112 8.50 31.35 4.26
N ALA A 113 8.12 30.98 3.03
CA ALA A 113 8.83 31.22 1.76
C ALA A 113 8.78 32.70 1.34
N PRO A 114 9.68 33.13 0.42
CA PRO A 114 9.26 33.60 -0.91
C PRO A 114 10.25 33.20 -2.05
N GLN A 115 9.79 32.80 -3.23
CA GLN A 115 9.46 33.57 -4.46
C GLN A 115 10.68 33.87 -5.37
N GLU A 116 10.52 33.46 -6.65
CA GLU A 116 11.42 33.56 -7.80
C GLU A 116 11.85 34.99 -8.19
N PRO A 117 12.86 35.06 -9.08
CA PRO A 117 12.63 35.66 -10.39
C PRO A 117 13.02 34.77 -11.58
#